data_AF-A0AAV0JLS7-F1
#
_entry.id   AF-A0AAV0JLS7-F1
#
_cell.length_a   1.000
_cell.length_b   1.000
_cell.length_c   1.000
_cell.angle_alpha   90.00
_cell.angle_beta   90.00
_cell.angle_gamma   90.00
#
_symmetry.space_group_name_H-M   'P 1'
#
loop_
_entity.id
_entity.type
_entity.pdbx_description
1 polymer ?
#
loop_
_entity_poly.entity_id
_entity_poly.type
_entity_poly.pdbx_seq_one_letter_code
_entity_poly.pdbx_strand_id
1 'polypeptide(L)'
;MNWWRTRYFLVVYKECATGNQKVKSVLTNLLLFVFFFIPFLCHWHLQSIESVTDIRDESDRTGMRIVIELKRGAEPALVLNNLYRLTQLQTSFSCNMVSILDGQPKQMGLKELLQAFLDFRCSVVERRARFKLSQAQERRHIVEGIVVGLDNLDHIIQIIKKSSSNSAASSSLMNEFNISSKQAEAILDISLRRLTHLERSKYVDEKKSLMEQISKLEELLSSKGKMLQLIEQEAVELKHKFSNPRRSMLEYSDDGQLEDIDAIPNEEILLVCDPKNP
;
A
#
# COMPACT_ATOMS: atom_id res chain seq x y z
N MET A 1 -0.19 -6.12 26.17
CA MET A 1 -0.54 -4.72 25.87
C MET A 1 -1.38 -4.70 24.61
N ASN A 2 -2.67 -4.38 24.72
CA ASN A 2 -3.63 -4.46 23.63
C ASN A 2 -3.58 -3.18 22.79
N TRP A 3 -2.62 -3.10 21.85
CA TRP A 3 -2.38 -1.94 20.97
C TRP A 3 -3.59 -1.54 20.10
N TRP A 4 -4.61 -2.39 19.98
CA TRP A 4 -5.85 -2.16 19.22
C TRP A 4 -6.90 -1.32 19.97
N ARG A 5 -6.60 -0.84 21.16
CA ARG A 5 -7.42 0.14 21.92
C ARG A 5 -6.60 1.34 22.38
N THR A 6 -5.50 1.64 21.69
CA THR A 6 -4.70 2.83 22.00
C THR A 6 -5.40 4.06 21.43
N ARG A 7 -5.66 5.05 22.28
CA ARG A 7 -6.03 6.39 21.83
C ARG A 7 -4.74 7.11 21.46
N TYR A 8 -4.71 7.68 20.27
CA TYR A 8 -3.63 8.56 19.86
C TYR A 8 -4.13 9.99 19.94
N PHE A 9 -3.30 10.89 20.44
CA PHE A 9 -3.56 12.32 20.32
C PHE A 9 -2.91 12.84 19.04
N LEU A 10 -3.70 13.57 18.28
CA LEU A 10 -3.26 14.29 17.11
C LEU A 10 -3.24 15.77 17.48
N VAL A 11 -2.10 16.43 17.26
CA VAL A 11 -1.87 17.84 17.61
C VAL A 11 -1.43 18.63 16.38
N VAL A 12 -1.93 19.87 16.25
CA VAL A 12 -1.49 20.84 15.24
C VAL A 12 -0.16 21.48 15.63
N TYR A 13 0.79 21.52 14.68
CA TYR A 13 2.11 22.10 14.88
C TYR A 13 2.05 23.62 15.02
N LYS A 14 2.78 24.15 16.01
CA LYS A 14 2.80 25.56 16.39
C LYS A 14 4.17 26.18 16.13
N GLU A 15 4.17 27.36 15.53
CA GLU A 15 5.30 28.28 15.58
C GLU A 15 4.91 29.54 16.38
N CYS A 16 5.67 29.84 17.44
CA CYS A 16 5.53 31.08 18.20
C CYS A 16 6.43 32.16 17.59
N ALA A 17 5.84 33.27 17.16
CA ALA A 17 6.58 34.42 16.66
C ALA A 17 6.30 35.65 17.55
N THR A 18 7.35 36.19 18.17
CA THR A 18 7.31 37.44 18.92
C THR A 18 7.66 38.61 18.00
N GLY A 19 6.67 39.42 17.61
CA GLY A 19 6.86 40.67 16.88
C GLY A 19 6.42 41.88 17.73
N ASN A 20 7.06 43.03 17.52
CA ASN A 20 6.85 44.32 18.21
C ASN A 20 5.55 44.42 19.05
N GLN A 21 5.70 44.17 20.37
CA GLN A 21 4.69 44.32 21.43
C GLN A 21 3.43 43.42 21.41
N LYS A 22 3.30 42.46 20.47
CA LYS A 22 2.21 41.48 20.47
C LYS A 22 2.75 40.06 20.26
N VAL A 23 2.38 39.12 21.13
CA VAL A 23 2.69 37.71 20.90
C VAL A 23 1.72 37.14 19.87
N LYS A 24 2.25 36.55 18.81
CA LYS A 24 1.47 35.87 17.77
C LYS A 24 1.75 34.38 17.85
N SER A 25 0.68 33.59 17.90
CA SER A 25 0.76 32.14 17.70
C SER A 25 0.33 31.83 16.28
N VAL A 26 1.19 31.11 15.54
CA VAL A 26 0.91 30.69 14.16
C VAL A 26 0.68 29.18 14.17
N LEU A 27 -0.48 28.76 13.65
CA LEU A 27 -0.81 27.36 13.47
C LEU A 27 -0.58 26.99 12.00
N THR A 28 0.23 25.96 11.79
CA THR A 28 0.55 25.42 10.47
C THR A 28 0.21 23.93 10.46
N ASN A 29 -0.66 23.53 9.51
CA ASN A 29 -1.21 22.17 9.32
C ASN A 29 -2.31 21.76 10.31
N LEU A 30 -3.55 21.70 9.81
CA LEU A 30 -4.68 21.13 10.54
C LEU A 30 -4.69 19.59 10.52
N LEU A 31 -5.34 19.01 11.52
CA LEU A 31 -5.50 17.56 11.66
C LEU A 31 -6.29 16.96 10.50
N LEU A 32 -5.97 15.71 10.16
CA LEU A 32 -6.79 14.91 9.24
C LEU A 32 -8.25 14.95 9.69
N PHE A 33 -9.17 15.26 8.77
CA PHE A 33 -10.61 15.42 8.95
C PHE A 33 -11.12 16.77 9.50
N VAL A 34 -10.27 17.74 9.80
CA VAL A 34 -10.70 19.04 10.33
C VAL A 34 -10.75 20.10 9.22
N PHE A 35 -11.76 20.01 8.35
CA PHE A 35 -11.95 20.97 7.24
C PHE A 35 -12.85 22.17 7.62
N PHE A 36 -13.64 22.06 8.70
CA PHE A 36 -14.60 23.07 9.18
C PHE A 36 -14.10 23.85 10.41
N PHE A 37 -12.78 23.94 10.61
CA PHE A 37 -12.21 24.56 11.81
C PHE A 37 -12.50 26.07 11.91
N ILE A 38 -12.29 26.82 10.82
CA ILE A 38 -12.32 28.28 10.82
C ILE A 38 -13.74 28.85 11.04
N PRO A 39 -14.80 28.34 10.39
CA PRO A 39 -16.17 28.78 10.68
C PRO A 39 -16.58 28.46 12.12
N PHE A 40 -16.12 27.33 12.66
CA PHE A 40 -16.42 26.91 14.03
C PHE A 40 -15.70 27.79 15.05
N LEU A 41 -14.45 28.20 14.79
CA LEU A 41 -13.67 29.08 15.66
C LEU A 41 -14.21 30.52 15.66
N CYS A 42 -14.66 31.04 14.51
CA CYS A 42 -15.31 32.36 14.43
C CYS A 42 -16.72 32.36 15.06
N HIS A 43 -17.44 31.23 15.02
CA HIS A 43 -18.77 31.09 15.63
C HIS A 43 -18.70 30.80 17.13
N TRP A 44 -17.68 30.07 17.59
CA TRP A 44 -17.34 29.94 19.01
C TRP A 44 -16.93 31.31 19.52
N HIS A 45 -17.91 31.99 20.09
CA HIS A 45 -17.82 33.31 20.67
C HIS A 45 -16.44 33.58 21.28
N LEU A 46 -15.84 34.71 20.87
CA LEU A 46 -14.69 35.40 21.48
C LEU A 46 -14.74 35.52 23.03
N GLN A 47 -15.83 35.07 23.67
CA GLN A 47 -16.06 35.09 25.12
C GLN A 47 -15.43 33.92 25.87
N SER A 48 -15.16 32.76 25.24
CA SER A 48 -14.70 31.58 26.01
C SER A 48 -13.19 31.54 26.29
N ILE A 49 -12.38 32.30 25.54
CA ILE A 49 -10.93 32.43 25.79
C ILE A 49 -10.62 33.92 25.82
N GLU A 50 -10.74 34.53 27.00
CA GLU A 50 -10.56 35.97 27.19
C GLU A 50 -9.18 36.47 26.75
N SER A 51 -8.18 35.60 26.66
CA SER A 51 -6.80 35.95 26.30
C SER A 51 -6.54 36.16 24.80
N VAL A 52 -7.51 35.83 23.93
CA VAL A 52 -7.40 36.01 22.47
C VAL A 52 -8.01 37.36 22.06
N THR A 53 -7.27 38.13 21.25
CA THR A 53 -7.70 39.44 20.74
C THR A 53 -8.34 39.34 19.37
N ASP A 54 -7.69 38.61 18.47
CA ASP A 54 -8.08 38.51 17.05
C ASP A 54 -7.58 37.19 16.46
N ILE A 55 -8.27 36.69 15.44
CA ILE A 55 -7.91 35.48 14.69
C ILE A 55 -7.98 35.82 13.21
N ARG A 56 -6.88 35.59 12.50
CA ARG A 56 -6.77 35.88 11.06
C ARG A 56 -6.31 34.66 10.28
N ASP A 57 -6.97 34.43 9.15
CA ASP A 57 -6.57 33.44 8.16
C ASP A 57 -5.63 34.10 7.15
N GLU A 58 -4.36 33.68 7.15
CA GLU A 58 -3.30 34.07 6.21
C GLU A 58 -2.96 32.90 5.27
N SER A 59 -3.93 32.00 5.03
CA SER A 59 -3.75 30.85 4.14
C SER A 59 -3.59 31.28 2.69
N ASP A 60 -2.53 30.79 2.05
CA ASP A 60 -2.15 31.10 0.68
C ASP A 60 -1.95 29.81 -0.14
N ARG A 61 -1.56 29.96 -1.41
CA ARG A 61 -1.22 28.80 -2.29
C ARG A 61 -0.04 27.96 -1.76
N THR A 62 0.75 28.49 -0.84
CA THR A 62 1.90 27.83 -0.20
C THR A 62 1.52 26.98 1.01
N GLY A 63 0.29 27.13 1.53
CA GLY A 63 -0.18 26.37 2.67
C GLY A 63 -1.19 27.12 3.53
N MET A 64 -1.72 26.41 4.52
CA MET A 64 -2.67 26.96 5.48
C MET A 64 -1.93 27.62 6.64
N ARG A 65 -2.30 28.85 6.99
CA ARG A 65 -1.68 29.62 8.07
C ARG A 65 -2.75 30.39 8.83
N ILE A 66 -2.92 30.08 10.11
CA ILE A 66 -3.84 30.81 10.99
C ILE A 66 -3.01 31.55 12.02
N VAL A 67 -3.26 32.85 12.15
CA VAL A 67 -2.57 33.74 13.10
C VAL A 67 -3.54 34.14 14.20
N ILE A 68 -3.17 33.81 15.44
CA ILE A 68 -3.94 34.17 16.64
C ILE A 68 -3.17 35.27 17.36
N GLU A 69 -3.79 36.44 17.51
CA GLU A 69 -3.25 37.55 18.30
C GLU A 69 -3.66 37.45 19.76
N LEU A 70 -2.69 37.48 20.67
CA LEU A 70 -2.93 37.43 22.11
C LEU A 70 -3.00 38.83 22.73
N LYS A 71 -3.75 38.95 23.83
CA LYS A 71 -3.78 40.17 24.64
C LYS A 71 -2.42 40.41 25.31
N ARG A 72 -2.12 41.68 25.63
CA ARG A 72 -0.89 42.04 26.37
C ARG A 72 -0.93 41.42 27.77
N GLY A 73 0.13 40.67 28.13
CA GLY A 73 0.24 39.98 29.41
C GLY A 73 -0.29 38.54 29.41
N ALA A 74 -0.89 38.05 28.32
CA ALA A 74 -1.32 36.66 28.22
C ALA A 74 -0.13 35.71 27.99
N GLU A 75 -0.09 34.61 28.74
CA GLU A 75 0.93 33.57 28.59
C GLU A 75 0.61 32.66 27.39
N PRO A 76 1.49 32.55 26.37
CA PRO A 76 1.19 31.81 25.13
C PRO A 76 1.04 30.30 25.31
N ALA A 77 1.62 29.72 26.37
CA ALA A 77 1.51 28.31 26.70
C ALA A 77 0.09 28.01 27.25
N LEU A 78 -0.37 28.82 28.19
CA LEU A 78 -1.70 28.72 28.78
C LEU A 78 -2.82 28.85 27.75
N VAL A 79 -2.69 29.81 26.82
CA VAL A 79 -3.68 29.97 25.74
C VAL A 79 -3.67 28.77 24.80
N LEU A 80 -2.50 28.17 24.55
CA LEU A 80 -2.41 26.97 23.71
C LEU A 80 -3.08 25.77 24.37
N ASN A 81 -2.86 25.54 25.66
CA ASN A 81 -3.51 24.46 26.42
C ASN A 81 -5.03 24.63 26.40
N ASN A 82 -5.52 25.86 26.61
CA ASN A 82 -6.94 26.17 26.50
C ASN A 82 -7.49 25.94 25.08
N LEU A 83 -6.71 26.29 24.05
CA LEU A 83 -7.07 26.03 22.66
C LEU A 83 -7.14 24.53 22.36
N TYR A 84 -6.19 23.73 22.84
CA TYR A 84 -6.21 22.27 22.71
C TYR A 84 -7.41 21.64 23.43
N ARG A 85 -7.79 22.15 24.61
CA ARG A 85 -8.93 21.66 25.38
C ARG A 85 -10.28 22.01 24.75
N LEU A 86 -10.44 23.25 24.29
CA LEU A 86 -11.73 23.79 23.85
C LEU A 86 -11.98 23.65 22.34
N THR A 87 -10.95 23.31 21.55
CA THR A 87 -11.05 23.24 20.09
C THR A 87 -10.54 21.92 19.54
N GLN A 88 -10.83 21.65 18.26
CA GLN A 88 -10.36 20.45 17.55
C GLN A 88 -8.87 20.51 17.14
N LEU A 89 -8.06 21.41 17.72
CA LEU A 89 -6.61 21.44 17.50
C LEU A 89 -5.91 20.25 18.14
N GLN A 90 -6.52 19.68 19.16
CA GLN A 90 -6.15 18.39 19.72
C GLN A 90 -7.37 17.47 19.69
N THR A 91 -7.22 16.28 19.12
CA THR A 91 -8.29 15.29 19.09
C THR A 91 -7.76 13.90 19.39
N SER A 92 -8.59 13.08 20.03
CA SER A 92 -8.28 11.68 20.24
C SER A 92 -8.72 10.86 19.02
N PHE A 93 -7.80 10.13 18.41
CA PHE A 93 -8.10 9.14 17.39
C PHE A 93 -8.15 7.74 18.00
N SER A 94 -9.34 7.16 18.00
CA SER A 94 -9.56 5.77 18.44
C SER A 94 -9.35 4.80 17.29
N CYS A 95 -8.28 4.03 17.31
CA CYS A 95 -8.04 2.96 16.35
C CYS A 95 -8.90 1.73 16.71
N ASN A 96 -9.78 1.28 15.81
CA ASN A 96 -10.43 -0.03 15.90
C ASN A 96 -10.11 -0.86 14.66
N MET A 97 -9.23 -1.86 14.81
CA MET A 97 -8.76 -2.68 13.69
C MET A 97 -9.68 -3.90 13.49
N VAL A 98 -10.79 -3.68 12.78
CA VAL A 98 -11.73 -4.72 12.36
C VAL A 98 -11.66 -4.86 10.85
N SER A 99 -11.52 -6.09 10.36
CA SER A 99 -11.60 -6.40 8.93
C SER A 99 -12.30 -7.73 8.68
N ILE A 100 -12.59 -8.02 7.41
CA ILE A 100 -13.19 -9.29 7.01
C ILE A 100 -12.07 -10.29 6.73
N LEU A 101 -12.13 -11.45 7.40
CA LEU A 101 -11.26 -12.59 7.13
C LEU A 101 -12.17 -13.79 6.85
N ASP A 102 -12.01 -14.44 5.70
CA ASP A 102 -12.79 -15.61 5.27
C ASP A 102 -14.32 -15.40 5.36
N GLY A 103 -14.78 -14.20 4.99
CA GLY A 103 -16.20 -13.85 4.96
C GLY A 103 -16.79 -13.46 6.32
N GLN A 104 -15.99 -13.44 7.40
CA GLN A 104 -16.45 -13.07 8.74
C GLN A 104 -15.74 -11.80 9.25
N PRO A 105 -16.46 -10.88 9.92
CA PRO A 105 -15.82 -9.73 10.56
C PRO A 105 -15.01 -10.19 11.76
N LYS A 106 -13.73 -9.81 11.79
CA LYS A 106 -12.79 -10.17 12.85
C LYS A 106 -12.03 -8.94 13.31
N GLN A 107 -11.95 -8.75 14.62
CA GLN A 107 -11.04 -7.79 15.23
C GLN A 107 -9.64 -8.41 15.28
N MET A 108 -8.63 -7.71 14.76
CA MET A 108 -7.28 -8.25 14.61
C MET A 108 -6.20 -7.28 15.06
N GLY A 109 -5.09 -7.82 15.55
CA GLY A 109 -3.87 -7.04 15.83
C GLY A 109 -3.06 -6.75 14.56
N LEU A 110 -2.02 -5.91 14.67
CA LEU A 110 -1.15 -5.57 13.53
C LEU A 110 -0.46 -6.80 12.94
N LYS A 111 0.07 -7.68 13.79
CA LYS A 111 0.72 -8.93 13.36
C LYS A 111 -0.22 -9.82 12.57
N GLU A 112 -1.45 -9.99 13.04
CA GLU A 112 -2.47 -10.83 12.40
C GLU A 112 -2.89 -10.25 11.05
N LEU A 113 -3.07 -8.92 10.97
CA LEU A 113 -3.41 -8.24 9.73
C LEU A 113 -2.28 -8.37 8.68
N LEU A 114 -1.02 -8.19 9.10
CA LEU A 114 0.14 -8.39 8.23
C LEU A 114 0.26 -9.85 7.77
N GLN A 115 0.00 -10.81 8.65
CA GLN A 115 0.01 -12.22 8.31
C GLN A 115 -1.08 -12.56 7.29
N ALA A 116 -2.31 -12.09 7.50
CA ALA A 116 -3.42 -12.28 6.55
C ALA A 116 -3.11 -11.66 5.18
N PHE A 117 -2.48 -10.48 5.15
CA PHE A 117 -2.01 -9.87 3.91
C PHE A 117 -0.97 -10.74 3.19
N LEU A 118 0.02 -11.26 3.91
CA LEU A 118 1.05 -12.12 3.33
C LEU A 118 0.47 -13.44 2.81
N ASP A 119 -0.46 -14.06 3.53
CA ASP A 119 -1.10 -15.30 3.10
C ASP A 119 -1.96 -15.07 1.84
N PHE A 120 -2.70 -13.96 1.79
CA PHE A 120 -3.40 -13.55 0.57
C PHE A 120 -2.42 -13.33 -0.59
N ARG A 121 -1.31 -12.62 -0.37
CA ARG A 121 -0.28 -12.40 -1.41
C ARG A 121 0.33 -13.69 -1.90
N CYS A 122 0.64 -14.64 -1.01
CA CYS A 122 1.11 -15.97 -1.41
C CYS A 122 0.10 -16.65 -2.34
N SER A 123 -1.19 -16.64 -1.99
CA SER A 123 -2.23 -17.24 -2.83
C SER A 123 -2.36 -16.58 -4.21
N VAL A 124 -2.18 -15.26 -4.30
CA VAL A 124 -2.20 -14.52 -5.58
C VAL A 124 -0.99 -14.89 -6.43
N VAL A 125 0.20 -14.94 -5.83
CA VAL A 125 1.43 -15.32 -6.52
C VAL A 125 1.36 -16.77 -7.01
N GLU A 126 0.84 -17.68 -6.20
CA GLU A 126 0.64 -19.08 -6.55
C GLU A 126 -0.30 -19.24 -7.74
N ARG A 127 -1.48 -18.59 -7.72
CA ARG A 127 -2.43 -18.62 -8.86
C ARG A 127 -1.80 -18.06 -10.12
N ARG A 128 -1.09 -16.94 -10.01
CA ARG A 128 -0.37 -16.31 -11.13
C ARG A 128 0.70 -17.24 -11.70
N ALA A 129 1.48 -17.90 -10.84
CA ALA A 129 2.53 -18.83 -11.24
C ALA A 129 1.95 -20.09 -11.91
N ARG A 130 0.89 -20.68 -11.35
CA ARG A 130 0.19 -21.83 -11.96
C ARG A 130 -0.39 -21.50 -13.33
N PHE A 131 -0.99 -20.33 -13.48
CA PHE A 131 -1.51 -19.87 -14.77
C PHE A 131 -0.39 -19.77 -15.82
N LYS A 132 0.73 -19.12 -15.47
CA LYS A 132 1.90 -19.02 -16.35
C LYS A 132 2.52 -20.38 -16.66
N LEU A 133 2.58 -21.27 -15.67
CA LEU A 133 3.12 -22.62 -15.82
C LEU A 133 2.28 -23.41 -16.84
N SER A 134 0.96 -23.39 -16.70
CA SER A 134 0.03 -24.06 -17.63
C SER A 134 0.20 -23.53 -19.05
N GLN A 135 0.30 -22.21 -19.22
CA GLN A 135 0.49 -21.58 -20.53
C GLN A 135 1.83 -21.97 -21.16
N ALA A 136 2.91 -21.96 -20.37
CA ALA A 136 4.24 -22.35 -20.82
C ALA A 136 4.30 -23.84 -21.19
N GLN A 137 3.68 -24.72 -20.40
CA GLN A 137 3.60 -26.16 -20.67
C GLN A 137 2.80 -26.46 -21.95
N GLU A 138 1.65 -25.82 -22.15
CA GLU A 138 0.86 -25.96 -23.37
C GLU A 138 1.65 -25.47 -24.59
N ARG A 139 2.31 -24.31 -24.49
CA ARG A 139 3.16 -23.80 -25.57
C ARG A 139 4.33 -24.73 -25.86
N ARG A 140 5.02 -25.23 -24.84
CA ARG A 140 6.14 -26.18 -24.98
C ARG A 140 5.69 -27.42 -25.72
N HIS A 141 4.52 -27.96 -25.37
CA HIS A 141 3.94 -29.15 -26.00
C HIS A 141 3.76 -28.96 -27.51
N ILE A 142 3.23 -27.81 -27.94
CA ILE A 142 3.09 -27.48 -29.36
C ILE A 142 4.44 -27.33 -30.05
N VAL A 143 5.36 -26.56 -29.47
CA VAL A 143 6.70 -26.32 -30.02
C VAL A 143 7.48 -27.63 -30.16
N GLU A 144 7.35 -28.54 -29.20
CA GLU A 144 7.97 -29.87 -29.26
C GLU A 144 7.47 -30.69 -30.45
N GLY A 145 6.16 -30.68 -30.73
CA GLY A 145 5.61 -31.33 -31.92
C GLY A 145 6.14 -30.73 -33.22
N ILE A 146 6.23 -29.40 -33.29
CA ILE A 146 6.79 -28.68 -34.44
C ILE A 146 8.26 -29.06 -34.67
N VAL A 147 9.08 -29.11 -33.61
CA VAL A 147 10.50 -29.48 -33.73
C VAL A 147 10.65 -30.92 -34.24
N VAL A 148 9.92 -31.88 -33.66
CA VAL A 148 9.92 -33.28 -34.13
C VAL A 148 9.47 -33.36 -35.59
N GLY A 149 8.49 -32.56 -35.99
CA GLY A 149 8.01 -32.50 -37.36
C GLY A 149 9.02 -31.92 -38.35
N LEU A 150 9.71 -30.85 -37.97
CA LEU A 150 10.77 -30.24 -38.78
C LEU A 150 12.01 -31.15 -38.91
N ASP A 151 12.27 -31.99 -37.91
CA ASP A 151 13.35 -32.99 -37.94
C ASP A 151 13.04 -34.15 -38.91
N ASN A 152 11.76 -34.47 -39.12
CA ASN A 152 11.28 -35.60 -39.94
C ASN A 152 10.44 -35.14 -41.15
N LEU A 153 10.77 -33.99 -41.71
CA LEU A 153 9.93 -33.25 -42.66
C LEU A 153 9.55 -34.06 -43.92
N ASP A 154 10.52 -34.75 -44.53
CA ASP A 154 10.28 -35.53 -45.74
C ASP A 154 9.25 -36.64 -45.52
N HIS A 155 9.29 -37.29 -44.35
CA HIS A 155 8.35 -38.34 -43.99
C HIS A 155 6.94 -37.79 -43.78
N ILE A 156 6.84 -36.65 -43.08
CA ILE A 156 5.56 -35.96 -42.87
C ILE A 156 4.91 -35.54 -44.20
N ILE A 157 5.70 -35.01 -45.14
CA ILE A 157 5.19 -34.67 -46.48
C ILE A 157 4.63 -35.91 -47.18
N GLN A 158 5.30 -37.07 -47.09
CA GLN A 158 4.79 -38.30 -47.70
C GLN A 158 3.45 -38.74 -47.09
N ILE A 159 3.31 -38.69 -45.77
CA ILE A 159 2.08 -39.04 -45.06
C ILE A 159 0.95 -38.10 -45.47
N ILE A 160 1.20 -36.79 -45.49
CA ILE A 160 0.22 -35.77 -45.90
C ILE A 160 -0.20 -35.99 -47.36
N LYS A 161 0.75 -36.23 -48.28
CA LYS A 161 0.45 -36.45 -49.71
C LYS A 161 -0.31 -37.74 -49.98
N LYS A 162 -0.16 -38.78 -49.16
CA LYS A 162 -0.90 -40.05 -49.27
C LYS A 162 -2.29 -39.97 -48.67
N SER A 163 -2.54 -39.02 -47.77
CA SER A 163 -3.79 -38.87 -47.05
C SER A 163 -4.86 -38.21 -47.93
N SER A 164 -6.12 -38.67 -47.81
CA SER A 164 -7.25 -38.16 -48.59
C SER A 164 -7.91 -36.91 -48.00
N SER A 165 -7.69 -36.62 -46.72
CA SER A 165 -8.23 -35.45 -46.02
C SER A 165 -7.31 -34.98 -44.89
N ASN A 166 -7.52 -33.75 -44.40
CA ASN A 166 -6.78 -33.21 -43.24
C ASN A 166 -7.00 -34.05 -41.97
N SER A 167 -8.21 -34.57 -41.75
CA SER A 167 -8.50 -35.42 -40.60
C SER A 167 -7.79 -36.78 -40.68
N ALA A 168 -7.68 -37.36 -41.88
CA ALA A 168 -6.94 -38.58 -42.12
C ALA A 168 -5.42 -38.38 -41.95
N ALA A 169 -4.89 -37.24 -42.42
CA ALA A 169 -3.49 -36.87 -42.23
C ALA A 169 -3.15 -36.68 -40.75
N SER A 170 -3.98 -35.95 -40.00
CA SER A 170 -3.80 -35.74 -38.56
C SER A 170 -3.80 -37.07 -37.79
N SER A 171 -4.76 -37.95 -38.07
CA SER A 171 -4.84 -39.27 -37.43
C SER A 171 -3.61 -40.14 -37.74
N SER A 172 -3.10 -40.08 -38.97
CA SER A 172 -1.89 -40.83 -39.38
C SER A 172 -0.65 -40.30 -38.67
N LEU A 173 -0.48 -38.97 -38.60
CA LEU A 173 0.63 -38.33 -37.89
C LEU A 173 0.61 -38.66 -36.39
N MET A 174 -0.58 -38.65 -35.76
CA MET A 174 -0.74 -39.04 -34.35
C MET A 174 -0.28 -40.48 -34.10
N ASN A 175 -0.71 -41.42 -34.93
CA ASN A 175 -0.39 -42.84 -34.76
C ASN A 175 1.10 -43.14 -35.00
N GLU A 176 1.69 -42.50 -36.00
CA GLU A 176 3.05 -42.81 -36.43
C GLU A 176 4.13 -42.14 -35.56
N PHE A 177 3.89 -40.90 -35.14
CA PHE A 177 4.83 -40.16 -34.29
C PHE A 177 4.45 -40.16 -32.80
N ASN A 178 3.36 -40.84 -32.41
CA ASN A 178 2.82 -40.84 -31.04
C ASN A 178 2.62 -39.43 -30.46
N ILE A 179 2.19 -38.49 -31.31
CA ILE A 179 1.94 -37.10 -30.94
C ILE A 179 0.46 -36.84 -30.64
N SER A 180 0.18 -35.80 -29.86
CA SER A 180 -1.19 -35.40 -29.56
C SER A 180 -1.91 -34.79 -30.77
N SER A 181 -3.24 -34.75 -30.73
CA SER A 181 -4.06 -34.07 -31.75
C SER A 181 -3.67 -32.61 -31.94
N LYS A 182 -3.40 -31.86 -30.85
CA LYS A 182 -3.00 -30.46 -30.93
C LYS A 182 -1.64 -30.26 -31.61
N GLN A 183 -0.71 -31.20 -31.40
CA GLN A 183 0.60 -31.19 -32.07
C GLN A 183 0.46 -31.54 -33.55
N ALA A 184 -0.34 -32.54 -33.90
CA ALA A 184 -0.58 -32.91 -35.29
C ALA A 184 -1.20 -31.75 -36.08
N GLU A 185 -2.20 -31.07 -35.51
CA GLU A 185 -2.79 -29.86 -36.08
C GLU A 185 -1.74 -28.74 -36.24
N ALA A 186 -0.92 -28.49 -35.22
CA ALA A 186 0.14 -27.49 -35.29
C ALA A 186 1.20 -27.80 -36.35
N ILE A 187 1.47 -29.07 -36.65
CA ILE A 187 2.38 -29.48 -37.74
C ILE A 187 1.72 -29.24 -39.10
N LEU A 188 0.43 -29.58 -39.26
CA LEU A 188 -0.32 -29.33 -40.49
C LEU A 188 -0.41 -27.83 -40.81
N ASP A 189 -0.46 -26.97 -39.79
CA ASP A 189 -0.51 -25.51 -39.93
C ASP A 189 0.84 -24.86 -40.23
N ILE A 190 1.93 -25.63 -40.33
CA ILE A 190 3.25 -25.08 -40.66
C ILE A 190 3.27 -24.56 -42.11
N SER A 191 3.61 -23.28 -42.26
CA SER A 191 3.90 -22.69 -43.58
C SER A 191 5.28 -23.09 -44.09
N LEU A 192 5.41 -23.34 -45.41
CA LEU A 192 6.69 -23.62 -46.09
C LEU A 192 7.79 -22.57 -45.80
N ARG A 193 7.42 -21.33 -45.46
CA ARG A 193 8.38 -20.27 -45.09
C ARG A 193 9.14 -20.58 -43.80
N ARG A 194 8.54 -21.37 -42.90
CA ARG A 194 9.09 -21.73 -41.59
C ARG A 194 10.12 -22.88 -41.65
N LEU A 195 10.38 -23.39 -42.85
CA LEU A 195 11.31 -24.50 -43.08
C LEU A 195 12.78 -24.06 -43.21
N THR A 196 13.03 -22.76 -43.28
CA THR A 196 14.41 -22.24 -43.33
C THR A 196 15.17 -22.58 -42.05
N HIS A 197 16.48 -22.72 -42.14
CA HIS A 197 17.32 -23.06 -40.99
C HIS A 197 17.16 -22.06 -39.83
N LEU A 198 17.02 -20.77 -40.14
CA LEU A 198 16.82 -19.70 -39.17
C LEU A 198 15.48 -19.85 -38.44
N GLU A 199 14.39 -20.14 -39.15
CA GLU A 199 13.08 -20.34 -38.54
C GLU A 199 13.03 -21.62 -37.68
N ARG A 200 13.71 -22.69 -38.10
CA ARG A 200 13.86 -23.90 -37.28
C ARG A 200 14.62 -23.62 -35.98
N SER A 201 15.73 -22.87 -36.05
CA SER A 201 16.49 -22.48 -34.85
C SER A 201 15.62 -21.76 -33.83
N LYS A 202 14.74 -20.85 -34.28
CA LYS A 202 13.83 -20.13 -33.39
C LYS A 202 12.92 -21.04 -32.57
N TYR A 203 12.41 -22.14 -33.15
CA TYR A 203 11.59 -23.10 -32.39
C TYR A 203 12.42 -23.90 -31.38
N VAL A 204 13.67 -24.23 -31.70
CA VAL A 204 14.58 -24.89 -30.78
C VAL A 204 14.93 -23.97 -29.61
N ASP A 205 15.24 -22.70 -29.91
CA ASP A 205 15.53 -21.67 -28.90
C ASP A 205 14.30 -21.37 -28.04
N GLU A 206 13.11 -21.31 -28.64
CA GLU A 206 11.84 -21.17 -27.94
C GLU A 206 11.58 -22.35 -27.01
N LYS A 207 11.79 -23.59 -27.48
CA LYS A 207 11.68 -24.80 -26.64
C LYS A 207 12.61 -24.70 -25.43
N LYS A 208 13.86 -24.30 -25.63
CA LYS A 208 14.85 -24.14 -24.55
C LYS A 208 14.41 -23.08 -23.53
N SER A 209 14.01 -21.91 -24.00
CA SER A 209 13.51 -20.83 -23.14
C SER A 209 12.28 -21.25 -22.33
N LEU A 210 11.33 -21.96 -22.95
CA LEU A 210 10.15 -22.48 -22.27
C LEU A 210 10.51 -23.51 -21.19
N MET A 211 11.48 -24.41 -21.45
CA MET A 211 11.96 -25.35 -20.43
C MET A 211 12.57 -24.63 -19.23
N GLU A 212 13.40 -23.60 -19.47
CA GLU A 212 13.96 -22.78 -18.39
C GLU A 212 12.88 -22.05 -17.60
N GLN A 213 11.87 -21.50 -18.27
CA GLN A 213 10.73 -20.83 -17.63
C GLN A 213 9.90 -21.79 -16.78
N ILE A 214 9.58 -22.98 -17.31
CA ILE A 214 8.83 -24.02 -16.60
C ILE A 214 9.59 -24.45 -15.35
N SER A 215 10.89 -24.73 -15.48
CA SER A 215 11.72 -25.12 -14.33
C SER A 215 11.72 -24.05 -13.23
N LYS A 216 11.87 -22.77 -13.57
CA LYS A 216 11.81 -21.67 -12.61
C LYS A 216 10.44 -21.56 -11.93
N LEU A 217 9.35 -21.77 -12.67
CA LEU A 217 7.99 -21.71 -12.13
C LEU A 217 7.67 -22.91 -11.22
N GLU A 218 8.10 -24.11 -11.59
CA GLU A 218 7.98 -25.30 -10.76
C GLU A 218 8.79 -25.17 -9.47
N GLU A 219 10.00 -24.64 -9.57
CA GLU A 219 10.86 -24.34 -8.43
C GLU A 219 10.22 -23.31 -7.48
N LEU A 220 9.61 -22.26 -8.03
CA LEU A 220 8.86 -21.27 -7.25
C LEU A 220 7.65 -21.89 -6.53
N LEU A 221 6.91 -22.78 -7.20
CA LEU A 221 5.74 -23.45 -6.62
C LEU A 221 6.11 -24.54 -5.61
N SER A 222 7.32 -25.10 -5.69
CA SER A 222 7.80 -26.15 -4.78
C SER A 222 8.11 -25.67 -3.36
N SER A 223 8.44 -24.37 -3.19
CA SER A 223 8.93 -23.84 -1.91
C SER A 223 8.28 -22.53 -1.53
N LYS A 224 7.62 -22.52 -0.37
CA LYS A 224 7.06 -21.29 0.24
C LYS A 224 8.14 -20.23 0.51
N GLY A 225 9.38 -20.64 0.79
CA GLY A 225 10.49 -19.72 1.04
C GLY A 225 10.83 -18.86 -0.19
N LYS A 226 10.88 -19.47 -1.38
CA LYS A 226 11.12 -18.75 -2.64
C LYS A 226 9.97 -17.81 -2.99
N MET A 227 8.74 -18.21 -2.67
CA MET A 227 7.57 -17.37 -2.84
C MET A 227 7.65 -16.10 -1.97
N LEU A 228 8.07 -16.23 -0.71
CA LEU A 228 8.26 -15.10 0.19
C LEU A 228 9.40 -14.18 -0.29
N GLN A 229 10.52 -14.73 -0.77
CA GLN A 229 11.61 -13.94 -1.36
C GLN A 229 11.14 -13.13 -2.57
N LEU A 230 10.33 -13.73 -3.45
CA LEU A 230 9.75 -13.02 -4.59
C LEU A 230 8.82 -11.88 -4.13
N ILE A 231 7.98 -12.13 -3.12
CA ILE A 231 7.08 -11.11 -2.56
C ILE A 231 7.89 -9.97 -1.93
N GLU A 232 8.99 -10.27 -1.26
CA GLU A 232 9.90 -9.27 -0.69
C GLU A 232 10.52 -8.40 -1.78
N GLN A 233 11.03 -9.00 -2.86
CA GLN A 233 11.56 -8.27 -4.01
C GLN A 233 10.52 -7.33 -4.63
N GLU A 234 9.30 -7.84 -4.90
CA GLU A 234 8.20 -7.02 -5.41
C GLU A 234 7.85 -5.86 -4.44
N ALA A 235 7.86 -6.12 -3.13
CA ALA A 235 7.56 -5.10 -2.12
C ALA A 235 8.65 -4.01 -2.07
N VAL A 236 9.92 -4.38 -2.20
CA VAL A 236 11.05 -3.44 -2.27
C VAL A 236 10.96 -2.58 -3.54
N GLU A 237 10.67 -3.18 -4.69
CA GLU A 237 10.45 -2.45 -5.94
C GLU A 237 9.32 -1.42 -5.81
N LEU A 238 8.18 -1.83 -5.22
CA LEU A 238 7.06 -0.93 -4.98
C LEU A 238 7.41 0.20 -4.00
N LYS A 239 8.18 -0.10 -2.95
CA LYS A 239 8.69 0.90 -2.00
C LYS A 239 9.54 1.94 -2.71
N HIS A 240 10.44 1.54 -3.60
CA HIS A 240 11.27 2.47 -4.37
C HIS A 240 10.45 3.29 -5.37
N LYS A 241 9.46 2.66 -6.02
CA LYS A 241 8.61 3.33 -7.01
C LYS A 241 7.65 4.36 -6.41
N PHE A 242 7.13 4.12 -5.22
CA PHE A 242 6.09 4.93 -4.57
C PHE A 242 6.55 5.54 -3.23
N SER A 243 7.83 5.84 -3.09
CA SER A 243 8.41 6.38 -1.86
C SER A 243 7.90 7.80 -1.58
N ASN A 244 7.26 7.99 -0.42
CA ASN A 244 6.88 9.30 0.10
C ASN A 244 7.41 9.49 1.53
N PRO A 245 7.94 10.67 1.90
CA PRO A 245 8.38 10.92 3.25
C PRO A 245 7.19 10.92 4.22
N ARG A 246 7.46 10.58 5.49
CA ARG A 246 6.45 10.64 6.55
C ARG A 246 6.00 12.09 6.76
N ARG A 247 4.69 12.32 6.78
CA ARG A 247 4.10 13.66 6.97
C ARG A 247 3.79 13.98 8.44
N SER A 248 3.45 12.98 9.24
CA SER A 248 3.17 13.14 10.67
C SER A 248 4.43 12.89 11.51
N MET A 249 4.69 13.77 12.47
CA MET A 249 5.73 13.56 13.48
C MET A 249 5.13 12.78 14.66
N LEU A 250 5.96 11.94 15.31
CA LEU A 250 5.59 11.30 16.57
C LEU A 250 6.38 11.99 17.67
N GLU A 251 5.69 12.67 18.57
CA GLU A 251 6.28 13.21 19.80
C GLU A 251 5.97 12.25 20.94
N TYR A 252 6.98 11.95 21.76
CA TYR A 252 6.89 11.05 22.91
C TYR A 252 6.70 11.81 24.23
N SER A 253 6.59 13.13 24.18
CA SER A 253 6.43 14.02 25.33
C SER A 253 4.98 14.12 25.76
N ASP A 254 4.78 13.91 27.06
CA ASP A 254 3.52 13.94 27.80
C ASP A 254 2.45 12.97 27.26
N ASP A 255 1.59 12.44 28.13
CA ASP A 255 0.53 11.51 27.72
C ASP A 255 -0.56 12.16 26.84
N GLY A 256 -0.34 13.41 26.44
CA GLY A 256 -1.24 14.27 25.71
C GLY A 256 -2.46 14.65 26.52
N GLN A 257 -2.55 14.28 27.81
CA GLN A 257 -3.67 14.65 28.64
C GLN A 257 -3.32 15.98 29.31
N LEU A 258 -3.99 17.03 28.86
CA LEU A 258 -3.95 18.29 29.59
C LEU A 258 -4.73 18.11 30.89
N GLU A 259 -4.07 18.32 32.03
CA GLU A 259 -4.73 18.37 33.31
C GLU A 259 -5.43 19.72 33.48
N ASP A 260 -6.45 19.79 34.34
CA ASP A 260 -7.17 21.04 34.59
C ASP A 260 -6.25 22.14 35.14
N ILE A 261 -5.15 21.76 35.80
CA ILE A 261 -4.13 22.66 36.36
C ILE A 261 -3.35 23.38 35.24
N ASP A 262 -3.10 22.71 34.11
CA ASP A 262 -2.33 23.25 32.98
C ASP A 262 -3.05 24.39 32.24
N ALA A 263 -4.34 24.60 32.55
CA ALA A 263 -5.18 25.65 32.01
C ALA A 263 -5.35 26.85 32.95
N ILE A 264 -4.80 26.80 34.17
CA ILE A 264 -4.89 27.85 35.19
C ILE A 264 -3.61 28.70 35.19
N PRO A 265 -3.70 30.04 35.14
CA PRO A 265 -2.53 30.90 35.26
C PRO A 265 -1.91 30.78 36.66
N ASN A 266 -0.59 30.69 36.74
CA ASN A 266 0.13 30.78 38.02
C ASN A 266 0.11 32.23 38.52
N GLU A 267 -0.88 32.55 39.36
CA GLU A 267 -0.96 33.84 40.06
C GLU A 267 -0.17 33.78 41.38
N GLU A 268 0.62 34.82 41.67
CA GLU A 268 1.27 34.96 42.97
C GLU A 268 0.22 35.32 44.04
N ILE A 269 -0.15 34.35 44.87
CA ILE A 269 -1.14 34.55 45.95
C ILE A 269 -0.41 34.61 47.29
N LEU A 270 -0.69 35.65 48.08
CA LEU A 270 -0.20 35.79 49.45
C LEU A 270 -1.21 35.14 50.40
N LEU A 271 -0.90 33.93 50.85
CA LEU A 271 -1.72 33.21 51.84
C LEU A 271 -1.41 33.74 53.24
N VAL A 272 -2.36 34.48 53.82
CA VAL A 272 -2.30 34.92 55.21
C VAL A 272 -3.15 33.96 56.05
N CYS A 273 -2.50 33.12 56.84
CA CYS A 273 -3.17 32.25 57.81
C CYS A 273 -3.32 32.96 59.15
N ASP A 274 -4.55 33.21 59.59
CA ASP A 274 -4.85 33.73 60.93
C ASP A 274 -5.10 32.55 61.90
N PRO A 275 -4.35 32.42 63.02
CA PRO A 275 -4.52 31.33 63.97
C PRO A 275 -5.84 31.35 64.77
N LYS A 276 -6.71 32.37 64.61
CA LYS A 276 -7.92 32.53 65.44
C LYS A 276 -9.21 31.92 64.90
N ASN A 277 -9.22 31.29 63.72
CA ASN A 277 -10.36 30.50 63.25
C ASN A 277 -9.84 29.24 62.55
N PRO A 278 -10.06 28.03 63.09
CA PRO A 278 -9.77 26.77 62.40
C PRO A 278 -10.69 26.54 61.20
#